data_AF-A0A449B9Q9-F1
#
_entry.id   AF-A0A449B9Q9-F1
#
_cell.length_a   1.000
_cell.length_b   1.000
_cell.length_c   1.000
_cell.angle_alpha   90.00
_cell.angle_beta   90.00
_cell.angle_gamma   90.00
#
_symmetry.space_group_name_H-M   'P 1'
#
loop_
_entity.id
_entity.type
_entity.pdbx_description
1 polymer ?
#
loop_
_entity_poly.entity_id
_entity_poly.type
_entity_poly.pdbx_seq_one_letter_code
_entity_poly.pdbx_strand_id
1 'polypeptide(L)'
;MNKVNIKAKTVIWIGAAVIALLVIILSSIIIHNTSFILNELNSVATIDFEFIRQAHTERSFSIGLLVFSILIFSIGSYIGYAGIKSWNYNAIL
;
A
#
# COMPACT_ATOMS: atom_id res chain seq x y z
N MET A 1 0.78 7.17 -34.64
CA MET A 1 1.03 6.60 -33.29
C MET A 1 1.69 7.67 -32.44
N ASN A 2 1.03 8.15 -31.38
CA ASN A 2 1.63 9.15 -30.48
C ASN A 2 2.83 8.54 -29.77
N LYS A 3 3.99 9.21 -29.82
CA LYS A 3 5.20 8.77 -29.10
C LYS A 3 4.87 8.68 -27.61
N VAL A 4 4.91 7.47 -27.06
CA VAL A 4 4.66 7.25 -25.63
C VAL A 4 5.78 7.92 -24.85
N ASN A 5 5.44 8.91 -24.02
CA ASN A 5 6.41 9.56 -23.14
C ASN A 5 6.74 8.63 -21.96
N ILE A 6 7.78 7.81 -22.13
CA ILE A 6 8.25 6.85 -21.14
C ILE A 6 8.63 7.56 -19.84
N LYS A 7 9.31 8.72 -19.91
CA LYS A 7 9.74 9.48 -18.74
C LYS A 7 8.56 9.89 -17.85
N ALA A 8 7.51 10.45 -18.45
CA ALA A 8 6.31 10.87 -17.71
C ALA A 8 5.60 9.67 -17.04
N LYS A 9 5.49 8.54 -17.74
CA LYS A 9 4.88 7.32 -17.18
C LYS A 9 5.70 6.76 -16.01
N THR A 10 7.03 6.75 -16.11
CA THR A 10 7.91 6.31 -15.02
C THR A 10 7.70 7.16 -13.76
N VAL A 11 7.63 8.49 -13.90
CA VAL A 11 7.39 9.41 -12.75
C VAL A 11 6.04 9.15 -12.10
N ILE A 12 4.98 8.92 -12.88
CA ILE A 12 3.64 8.59 -12.34
C ILE A 12 3.70 7.29 -11.52
N TRP A 13 4.36 6.25 -12.02
CA TRP A 13 4.48 4.96 -11.32
C TRP A 13 5.34 5.04 -10.06
N ILE A 14 6.39 5.86 -10.06
CA ILE A 14 7.18 6.14 -8.85
C ILE A 14 6.30 6.86 -7.82
N GLY A 15 5.52 7.86 -8.23
CA GLY A 15 4.57 8.52 -7.35
C GLY A 15 3.53 7.56 -6.75
N ALA A 16 2.98 6.66 -7.56
CA ALA A 16 2.07 5.62 -7.10
C ALA A 16 2.72 4.67 -6.09
N ALA A 17 3.99 4.29 -6.29
CA ALA A 17 4.74 3.48 -5.33
C ALA A 17 4.94 4.20 -3.99
N VAL A 18 5.27 5.49 -4.01
CA VAL A 18 5.40 6.29 -2.77
C VAL A 18 4.07 6.35 -2.01
N ILE A 19 2.96 6.58 -2.70
CA ILE A 19 1.62 6.58 -2.07
C ILE A 19 1.30 5.19 -1.49
N ALA A 20 1.57 4.13 -2.25
CA ALA A 20 1.35 2.76 -1.79
C ALA A 20 2.17 2.44 -0.52
N LEU A 21 3.40 2.93 -0.42
CA LEU A 21 4.22 2.79 0.78
C LEU A 21 3.56 3.44 2.01
N LEU A 22 3.01 4.65 1.86
CA LEU A 22 2.29 5.33 2.94
C LEU A 22 1.06 4.53 3.37
N VAL A 23 0.30 3.99 2.42
CA VAL A 23 -0.88 3.15 2.73
C VAL A 23 -0.48 1.87 3.45
N ILE A 24 0.63 1.22 3.06
CA ILE A 24 1.15 0.03 3.77
C ILE A 24 1.42 0.36 5.25
N ILE A 25 2.06 1.50 5.54
CA ILE A 25 2.35 1.93 6.91
C ILE A 25 1.05 2.16 7.68
N LEU A 26 0.11 2.92 7.13
CA LEU A 26 -1.17 3.22 7.77
C LEU A 26 -1.99 1.95 8.04
N SER A 27 -2.11 1.06 7.05
CA SER A 27 -2.82 -0.21 7.21
C SER A 27 -2.16 -1.09 8.26
N SER A 28 -0.83 -1.11 8.34
CA SER A 28 -0.11 -1.88 9.37
C SER A 28 -0.42 -1.36 10.78
N ILE A 29 -0.45 -0.04 10.98
CA ILE A 29 -0.81 0.58 12.26
C ILE A 29 -2.25 0.21 12.64
N ILE A 30 -3.20 0.31 11.72
CA ILE A 30 -4.62 -0.02 11.97
C ILE A 30 -4.77 -1.50 12.33
N ILE A 31 -4.09 -2.41 11.61
CA ILE A 31 -4.12 -3.84 11.91
C ILE A 31 -3.57 -4.13 13.30
N HIS A 32 -2.46 -3.47 13.68
CA HIS A 32 -1.89 -3.64 15.01
C HIS A 32 -2.85 -3.19 16.10
N ASN A 33 -3.41 -1.97 15.97
CA ASN A 33 -4.31 -1.40 16.97
C ASN A 33 -5.61 -2.20 17.10
N THR A 34 -6.23 -2.60 15.98
CA THR A 34 -7.45 -3.42 16.00
C THR A 34 -7.19 -4.81 16.60
N SER A 35 -6.01 -5.39 16.35
CA SER A 35 -5.64 -6.68 16.94
C SER A 35 -5.39 -6.57 18.45
N PHE A 36 -4.81 -5.46 18.92
CA PHE A 36 -4.69 -5.17 20.35
C PHE A 36 -6.06 -5.07 21.03
N ILE A 37 -7.00 -4.33 20.45
CA ILE A 37 -8.38 -4.19 21.00
C ILE A 37 -9.07 -5.56 21.06
N LEU A 38 -9.01 -6.33 19.98
CA LEU A 38 -9.71 -7.61 19.86
C LEU A 38 -9.13 -8.71 20.76
N ASN A 39 -7.81 -8.74 20.96
CA ASN A 39 -7.15 -9.82 21.69
C ASN A 39 -6.88 -9.48 23.16
N GLU A 40 -6.33 -8.29 23.44
CA GLU A 40 -5.89 -7.92 24.78
C GLU A 40 -7.01 -7.24 25.55
N LEU A 41 -7.65 -6.23 24.96
CA LEU A 41 -8.62 -5.41 25.68
C LEU A 41 -9.93 -6.16 25.99
N ASN A 42 -10.43 -6.93 25.01
CA ASN A 42 -11.61 -7.77 25.19
C ASN A 42 -11.42 -8.92 26.20
N SER A 43 -10.16 -9.25 26.54
CA SER A 43 -9.86 -10.27 27.57
C SER A 43 -9.92 -9.73 29.00
N VAL A 44 -9.82 -8.41 29.17
CA VAL A 44 -9.72 -7.73 30.48
C VAL A 44 -10.97 -6.90 30.79
N ALA A 45 -11.70 -6.44 29.76
CA ALA A 45 -12.92 -5.64 29.92
C ALA A 45 -14.03 -6.15 29.00
N THR A 46 -15.28 -6.11 29.49
CA THR A 46 -16.46 -6.35 28.66
C THR A 46 -16.68 -5.15 27.75
N ILE A 47 -16.32 -5.31 26.47
CA ILE A 47 -16.54 -4.34 25.41
C ILE A 47 -17.86 -4.66 24.72
N ASP A 48 -18.64 -3.63 24.37
CA ASP A 48 -19.88 -3.83 23.60
C ASP A 48 -19.59 -4.55 22.27
N PHE A 49 -20.48 -5.48 21.92
CA PHE A 49 -20.39 -6.26 20.70
C PHE A 49 -20.32 -5.39 19.44
N GLU A 50 -20.95 -4.21 19.45
CA GLU A 50 -20.90 -3.28 18.32
C GLU A 50 -19.46 -2.80 18.02
N PHE A 51 -18.69 -2.46 19.05
CA PHE A 51 -17.29 -2.04 18.89
C PHE A 51 -16.39 -3.19 18.44
N ILE A 52 -16.62 -4.40 18.96
CA ILE A 52 -15.89 -5.61 18.52
C ILE A 52 -16.15 -5.86 17.03
N ARG A 53 -17.41 -5.77 16.61
CA ARG A 53 -17.78 -5.94 15.20
C ARG A 53 -17.10 -4.89 14.32
N GLN A 54 -17.11 -3.62 14.73
CA GLN A 54 -16.44 -2.54 13.99
C GLN A 54 -14.93 -2.81 13.86
N ALA A 55 -14.26 -3.21 14.94
CA ALA A 55 -12.84 -3.53 14.91
C ALA A 55 -12.50 -4.68 13.94
N HIS A 56 -13.35 -5.72 13.88
CA HIS A 56 -13.20 -6.79 12.88
C HIS A 56 -13.37 -6.30 11.43
N THR A 57 -14.33 -5.42 11.19
CA THR A 57 -14.56 -4.81 9.86
C THR A 57 -13.36 -3.96 9.44
N GLU A 58 -12.89 -3.08 10.31
CA GLU A 58 -11.73 -2.22 10.04
C GLU A 58 -10.45 -3.02 9.82
N ARG A 59 -10.23 -4.08 10.61
CA ARG A 59 -9.11 -4.99 10.42
C ARG A 59 -9.15 -5.67 9.05
N SER A 60 -10.32 -6.19 8.66
CA SER A 60 -10.50 -6.88 7.37
C SER A 60 -10.25 -5.95 6.18
N PHE A 61 -10.80 -4.74 6.24
CA PHE A 61 -10.59 -3.73 5.19
C PHE A 61 -9.12 -3.30 5.09
N SER A 62 -8.46 -3.11 6.24
CA SER A 62 -7.04 -2.74 6.30
C SER A 62 -6.13 -3.84 5.75
N ILE A 63 -6.44 -5.11 5.98
CA ILE A 63 -5.71 -6.23 5.37
C ILE A 63 -5.87 -6.20 3.85
N GLY A 64 -7.08 -5.97 3.34
CA GLY A 64 -7.33 -5.84 1.90
C GLY A 64 -6.53 -4.70 1.27
N LEU A 65 -6.55 -3.52 1.90
CA LEU A 65 -5.76 -2.36 1.45
C LEU A 65 -4.25 -2.63 1.51
N LEU A 66 -3.77 -3.31 2.54
CA LEU A 66 -2.37 -3.66 2.69
C LEU A 66 -1.89 -4.55 1.53
N VAL A 67 -2.63 -5.61 1.22
CA VAL A 67 -2.29 -6.52 0.11
C VAL A 67 -2.31 -5.77 -1.23
N PHE A 68 -3.34 -4.98 -1.49
CA PHE A 68 -3.43 -4.17 -2.70
C PHE A 68 -2.25 -3.19 -2.83
N SER A 69 -1.90 -2.52 -1.74
CA SER A 69 -0.81 -1.55 -1.73
C SER A 69 0.55 -2.22 -1.93
N ILE A 70 0.76 -3.43 -1.41
CA ILE A 70 1.98 -4.22 -1.68
C ILE A 70 2.11 -4.53 -3.18
N LEU A 71 1.01 -4.89 -3.84
CA LEU A 71 1.02 -5.15 -5.29
C LEU A 71 1.36 -3.88 -6.09
N ILE A 72 0.72 -2.75 -5.78
CA ILE A 72 1.00 -1.47 -6.43
C ILE A 72 2.45 -1.03 -6.18
N PHE A 73 2.95 -1.18 -4.96
CA PHE A 73 4.33 -0.86 -4.61
C PHE A 73 5.32 -1.71 -5.41
N SER A 74 5.06 -3.01 -5.53
CA SER A 74 5.92 -3.94 -6.28
C SER A 74 5.96 -3.62 -7.77
N ILE A 75 4.78 -3.40 -8.38
CA ILE A 75 4.65 -3.02 -9.80
C ILE A 75 5.29 -1.66 -10.05
N GLY A 76 4.98 -0.67 -9.21
CA GLY A 76 5.50 0.69 -9.33
C GLY A 76 7.03 0.74 -9.17
N SER A 77 7.59 -0.05 -8.25
CA SER A 77 9.04 -0.17 -8.08
C SER A 77 9.70 -0.81 -9.29
N TYR A 78 9.12 -1.89 -9.84
CA TYR A 78 9.64 -2.54 -11.04
C TYR A 78 9.62 -1.61 -12.26
N ILE A 79 8.48 -0.94 -12.50
CA ILE A 79 8.34 0.02 -13.61
C ILE A 79 9.26 1.23 -13.40
N GLY A 80 9.38 1.71 -12.16
CA GLY A 80 10.29 2.78 -11.78
C GLY A 80 11.73 2.44 -12.15
N TYR A 81 12.20 1.27 -11.74
CA TYR A 81 13.55 0.77 -12.05
C TYR A 81 13.77 0.59 -13.57
N ALA A 82 12.89 -0.12 -14.26
CA ALA A 82 13.00 -0.35 -15.70
C ALA A 82 12.95 0.96 -16.49
N GLY A 83 12.09 1.89 -16.06
CA GLY A 83 11.96 3.22 -16.62
C GLY A 83 13.23 4.04 -16.49
N ILE A 84 13.79 4.15 -15.27
CA ILE A 84 15.06 4.87 -15.04
C ILE A 84 16.20 4.24 -15.86
N LYS A 85 16.29 2.91 -15.88
CA LYS A 85 17.30 2.19 -16.68
C LYS A 85 17.18 2.53 -18.17
N SER A 86 15.96 2.62 -18.72
CA SER A 86 15.73 2.97 -20.13
C SER A 86 16.20 4.38 -20.51
N TRP A 87 16.30 5.30 -19.53
CA TRP A 87 16.75 6.67 -19.81
C TRP A 87 18.23 6.73 -20.17
N ASN A 88 19.06 5.80 -19.66
CA ASN A 88 20.47 5.67 -20.02
C ASN A 88 20.68 5.04 -21.40
N TYR A 89 19.78 4.16 -21.86
CA TYR A 89 19.91 3.53 -23.18
C TYR A 89 19.68 4.50 -24.34
N ASN A 90 18.89 5.56 -24.13
CA ASN A 90 18.74 6.64 -25.12
C ASN A 90 19.99 7.55 -25.25
N ALA A 91 21.01 7.36 -24.41
CA ALA A 91 22.29 8.09 -24.54
C ALA A 91 23.35 7.32 -25.35
N ILE A 92 23.04 6.10 -25.81
CA ILE A 92 23.99 5.20 -26.51
C ILE A 92 23.56 4.94 -27.98
N LEU A 93 22.71 5.79 -28.56
CA LEU A 93 22.30 5.71 -29.96
C LEU A 93 22.45 7.08 -30.64
#